data_AF-L7JZF2-F1
#
_entry.id   AF-L7JZF2-F1
#
_cell.length_a   1.000
_cell.length_b   1.000
_cell.length_c   1.000
_cell.angle_alpha   90.00
_cell.angle_beta   90.00
_cell.angle_gamma   90.00
#
_symmetry.space_group_name_H-M   'P 1'
#
loop_
_entity.id
_entity.type
_entity.pdbx_description
1 polymer ?
#
loop_
_entity_poly.entity_id
_entity_poly.type
_entity_poly.pdbx_seq_one_letter_code
_entity_poly.pdbx_strand_id
1 'polypeptide(L)'
;MNLTRDEMLTIKKYFFREGVCLVEEKSNQPHPELEINDKQVMKFMTSLVSKGLARKQFNWRHAYFFITDEGIDALKKDLSLEDNEMPLTHLETNLNVGYAVENEEKLI
;
A
#
# COMPACT_ATOMS: atom_id res chain seq x y z
N MET A 1 12.12 -10.66 14.87
CA MET A 1 11.76 -10.42 13.45
C MET A 1 13.06 -10.11 12.74
N ASN A 2 13.42 -10.84 11.68
CA ASN A 2 14.69 -10.63 10.96
C ASN A 2 14.39 -9.75 9.74
N LEU A 3 14.26 -8.43 9.94
CA LEU A 3 14.19 -7.43 8.86
C LEU A 3 15.20 -6.33 9.21
N THR A 4 15.90 -5.81 8.22
CA THR A 4 16.72 -4.61 8.38
C THR A 4 15.82 -3.37 8.48
N ARG A 5 16.37 -2.26 9.00
CA ARG A 5 15.61 -1.00 9.10
C ARG A 5 15.22 -0.47 7.72
N ASP A 6 16.08 -0.67 6.73
CA ASP A 6 15.87 -0.19 5.37
C ASP A 6 14.74 -0.97 4.68
N GLU A 7 14.70 -2.30 4.81
CA GLU A 7 13.59 -3.12 4.33
C GLU A 7 12.26 -2.72 4.99
N MET A 8 12.25 -2.40 6.29
CA MET A 8 11.04 -1.94 6.97
C MET A 8 10.56 -0.61 6.39
N LEU A 9 11.49 0.30 6.10
CA LEU A 9 11.19 1.59 5.50
C LEU A 9 10.62 1.41 4.08
N THR A 10 11.21 0.51 3.29
CA THR A 10 10.73 0.18 1.94
C THR A 10 9.31 -0.36 1.97
N ILE A 11 8.99 -1.29 2.87
CA ILE A 11 7.62 -1.82 3.02
C ILE A 11 6.64 -0.70 3.41
N LYS A 12 7.02 0.16 4.37
CA LYS A 12 6.15 1.29 4.78
C LYS A 12 5.89 2.27 3.64
N LYS A 13 6.92 2.64 2.88
CA LYS A 13 6.80 3.54 1.71
C LYS A 13 5.88 2.96 0.65
N TYR A 14 6.09 1.70 0.31
CA TYR A 14 5.24 0.99 -0.65
C TYR A 14 3.79 0.92 -0.17
N PHE A 15 3.56 0.51 1.08
CA PHE A 15 2.22 0.37 1.63
C PHE A 15 1.49 1.73 1.74
N PHE A 16 2.21 2.81 2.05
CA PHE A 16 1.66 4.16 2.04
C PHE A 16 1.31 4.63 0.63
N ARG A 17 2.14 4.33 -0.38
CA ARG A 17 1.87 4.71 -1.77
C ARG A 17 0.63 4.03 -2.32
N GLU A 18 0.58 2.69 -2.23
CA GLU A 18 -0.52 1.90 -2.81
C GLU A 18 -1.79 1.98 -1.94
N GLY A 19 -1.64 1.96 -0.61
CA GLY A 19 -2.73 1.85 0.36
C GLY A 19 -3.23 0.43 0.59
N VAL A 20 -2.76 -0.53 -0.21
CA VAL A 20 -3.09 -1.96 -0.12
C VAL A 20 -1.83 -2.78 -0.29
N CYS A 21 -1.74 -3.94 0.36
CA CYS A 21 -0.69 -4.92 0.13
C CYS A 21 -1.27 -6.33 0.09
N LEU A 22 -0.85 -7.11 -0.91
CA LEU A 22 -1.23 -8.51 -1.09
C LEU A 22 -0.01 -9.40 -0.82
N VAL A 23 -0.17 -10.40 0.05
CA VAL A 23 0.91 -11.36 0.33
C VAL A 23 0.38 -12.79 0.29
N GLU A 24 1.09 -13.69 -0.38
CA GLU A 24 0.79 -15.12 -0.32
C GLU A 24 1.50 -15.80 0.86
N GLU A 25 0.77 -16.56 1.68
CA GLU A 25 1.26 -17.11 2.95
C GLU A 25 2.43 -18.10 2.81
N LYS A 26 2.38 -18.97 1.79
CA LYS A 26 3.32 -20.09 1.64
C LYS A 26 4.36 -19.85 0.55
N SER A 27 4.34 -18.69 -0.09
CA SER A 27 5.37 -18.31 -1.04
C SER A 27 6.71 -18.19 -0.30
N ASN A 28 7.77 -18.74 -0.92
CA ASN A 28 9.15 -18.49 -0.52
C ASN A 28 9.83 -17.54 -1.52
N GLN A 29 9.05 -16.98 -2.43
CA GLN A 29 9.50 -16.03 -3.43
C GLN A 29 9.53 -14.63 -2.82
N PRO A 30 10.38 -13.75 -3.35
CA PRO A 30 10.32 -12.34 -3.01
C PRO A 30 9.02 -11.74 -3.57
N HIS A 31 8.44 -10.83 -2.81
CA HIS A 31 7.33 -10.02 -3.27
C HIS A 31 7.77 -9.21 -4.51
N PRO A 32 7.00 -9.19 -5.62
CA PRO A 32 7.45 -8.66 -6.90
C PRO A 32 7.87 -7.18 -6.86
N GLU A 33 7.26 -6.38 -5.98
CA GLU A 33 7.51 -4.93 -5.90
C GLU A 33 8.51 -4.53 -4.80
N LEU A 34 8.74 -5.41 -3.82
CA LEU A 34 9.54 -5.11 -2.63
C LEU A 34 10.88 -5.85 -2.62
N GLU A 35 11.05 -6.89 -3.44
CA GLU A 35 12.20 -7.80 -3.46
C GLU A 35 12.50 -8.49 -2.11
N ILE A 36 11.59 -8.38 -1.13
CA ILE A 36 11.67 -8.97 0.22
C ILE A 36 10.83 -10.25 0.26
N ASN A 37 11.23 -11.24 1.07
CA ASN A 37 10.48 -12.49 1.22
C ASN A 37 9.06 -12.26 1.76
N ASP A 38 8.06 -12.87 1.12
CA ASP A 38 6.64 -12.73 1.51
C ASP A 38 6.38 -13.06 2.99
N LYS A 39 7.06 -14.07 3.56
CA LYS A 39 6.88 -14.44 4.99
C LYS A 39 7.31 -13.32 5.92
N GLN A 40 8.34 -12.58 5.54
CA GLN A 40 8.84 -11.45 6.31
C GLN A 40 7.89 -10.27 6.20
N VAL A 41 7.42 -9.94 4.98
CA VAL A 41 6.41 -8.91 4.74
C VAL A 41 5.13 -9.22 5.52
N MET A 42 4.64 -10.45 5.47
CA MET A 42 3.43 -10.86 6.19
C MET A 42 3.56 -10.67 7.71
N LYS A 43 4.71 -11.03 8.29
CA LYS A 43 4.98 -10.81 9.73
C LYS A 43 5.03 -9.33 10.07
N PHE A 44 5.64 -8.51 9.20
CA PHE A 44 5.70 -7.06 9.39
C PHE A 44 4.29 -6.45 9.38
N MET A 45 3.51 -6.77 8.35
CA MET A 45 2.16 -6.26 8.18
C MET A 45 1.24 -6.72 9.31
N THR A 46 1.40 -7.95 9.80
CA THR A 46 0.67 -8.42 10.99
C THR A 46 0.98 -7.58 12.23
N SER A 47 2.23 -7.09 12.38
CA SER A 47 2.57 -6.17 13.46
C SER A 47 1.87 -4.81 13.34
N LEU A 48 1.70 -4.28 12.11
CA LEU A 48 0.95 -3.05 11.89
C LEU A 48 -0.54 -3.22 12.21
N VAL A 49 -1.11 -4.39 11.87
CA VAL A 49 -2.49 -4.75 12.21
C VAL A 49 -2.69 -4.78 13.73
N SER A 50 -1.75 -5.36 14.48
CA SER A 50 -1.83 -5.37 15.96
C SER A 50 -1.80 -3.97 16.59
N LYS A 51 -1.31 -2.96 15.86
CA LYS A 51 -1.29 -1.56 16.29
C LYS A 51 -2.51 -0.76 15.83
N GLY A 52 -3.45 -1.37 15.09
CA GLY A 52 -4.62 -0.67 14.53
C GLY A 52 -4.35 0.12 13.25
N LEU A 53 -3.11 0.12 12.74
CA LEU A 53 -2.70 0.91 11.57
C LEU A 53 -3.10 0.28 10.22
N ALA A 54 -3.51 -0.98 10.24
CA ALA A 54 -3.93 -1.69 9.05
C ALA A 54 -5.02 -2.72 9.40
N ARG A 55 -5.89 -2.99 8.44
CA ARG A 55 -6.86 -4.07 8.50
C ARG A 55 -6.38 -5.26 7.67
N LYS A 56 -6.50 -6.46 8.22
CA LYS A 56 -6.18 -7.71 7.53
C LYS A 56 -7.45 -8.46 7.13
N GLN A 57 -7.51 -8.94 5.91
CA GLN A 57 -8.45 -9.96 5.47
C GLN A 57 -7.68 -11.13 4.88
N PHE A 58 -7.98 -12.34 5.34
CA PHE A 58 -7.33 -13.55 4.85
C PHE A 58 -8.35 -14.36 4.05
N ASN A 59 -8.03 -14.65 2.79
CA ASN A 59 -8.84 -15.51 1.95
C ASN A 59 -7.97 -16.50 1.19
N TRP A 60 -8.37 -17.77 1.24
CA TRP A 60 -7.63 -18.92 0.71
C TRP A 60 -6.20 -18.96 1.24
N ARG A 61 -5.23 -18.44 0.49
CA ARG A 61 -3.80 -18.37 0.86
C ARG A 61 -3.23 -16.97 0.73
N HIS A 62 -4.10 -15.98 0.57
CA HIS A 62 -3.75 -14.59 0.35
C HIS A 62 -4.17 -13.74 1.54
N ALA A 63 -3.22 -12.99 2.07
CA ALA A 63 -3.45 -11.96 3.07
C ALA A 63 -3.54 -10.61 2.36
N TYR A 64 -4.72 -10.00 2.43
CA TYR A 64 -4.99 -8.65 1.98
C TYR A 64 -4.85 -7.73 3.17
N PHE A 65 -4.04 -6.69 3.01
CA PHE A 65 -3.86 -5.64 4.00
C PHE A 65 -4.37 -4.32 3.43
N PHE A 66 -5.20 -3.64 4.19
CA PHE A 66 -5.77 -2.34 3.85
C PHE A 66 -5.31 -1.32 4.88
N ILE A 67 -4.87 -0.15 4.43
CA ILE A 67 -4.52 0.94 5.32
C ILE A 67 -5.79 1.50 5.99
N THR A 68 -5.68 1.91 7.26
CA THR A 68 -6.74 2.62 8.00
C THR A 68 -6.40 4.10 8.07
N ASP A 69 -7.38 4.96 8.38
CA ASP A 69 -7.15 6.41 8.53
C ASP A 69 -6.07 6.70 9.59
N GLU A 70 -6.14 6.02 10.74
CA GLU A 70 -5.11 6.10 11.79
C GLU A 70 -3.73 5.62 11.29
N GLY A 71 -3.72 4.63 10.39
CA GLY A 71 -2.54 4.12 9.72
C GLY A 71 -1.87 5.14 8.81
N ILE A 72 -2.66 5.94 8.10
CA ILE A 72 -2.18 7.02 7.24
C ILE A 72 -1.42 8.05 8.08
N ASP A 73 -2.02 8.54 9.16
CA ASP A 73 -1.41 9.54 10.03
C ASP A 73 -0.13 9.03 10.71
N ALA A 74 -0.16 7.78 11.17
CA ALA A 74 1.02 7.15 11.78
C ALA A 74 2.16 6.96 10.78
N LEU A 75 1.86 6.53 9.56
CA LEU A 75 2.87 6.34 8.52
C LEU A 75 3.43 7.66 8.01
N LYS A 76 2.62 8.72 7.89
CA LYS A 76 3.10 10.08 7.59
C LYS A 76 4.14 10.54 8.59
N LYS A 77 3.84 10.39 9.89
CA LYS A 77 4.76 10.74 10.97
C LYS A 77 6.05 9.90 10.93
N ASP A 78 5.92 8.60 10.71
CA ASP A 78 7.07 7.68 10.61
C ASP A 78 7.97 7.97 9.42
N LEU A 79 7.40 8.40 8.29
CA LEU A 79 8.12 8.68 7.04
C LEU A 79 8.56 10.14 6.92
N SER A 80 8.11 11.03 7.82
CA SER A 80 8.34 12.48 7.76
C SER A 80 7.91 13.10 6.41
N LEU A 81 6.76 12.65 5.90
CA LEU A 81 6.14 13.17 4.67
C LEU A 81 5.29 14.40 4.98
N GLU A 82 5.06 15.25 3.98
CA GLU A 82 4.16 16.38 4.12
C GLU A 82 2.68 15.95 4.16
N ASP A 83 1.84 16.72 4.86
CA ASP A 83 0.46 16.36 5.17
C ASP A 83 -0.45 16.16 3.94
N ASN A 84 -0.06 16.70 2.78
CA ASN A 84 -0.86 16.67 1.56
C ASN A 84 -0.80 15.35 0.79
N GLU A 85 0.19 14.49 1.07
CA GLU A 85 0.29 13.21 0.36
C GLU A 85 -0.77 12.21 0.87
N MET A 86 -1.48 11.59 -0.07
CA MET A 86 -2.50 10.59 0.22
C MET A 86 -2.21 9.30 -0.56
N PRO A 87 -2.51 8.12 0.02
CA PRO A 87 -2.43 6.84 -0.68
C PRO A 87 -3.32 6.83 -1.93
N LEU A 88 -2.87 6.14 -2.98
CA LEU A 88 -3.56 6.07 -4.28
C LEU A 88 -5.01 5.58 -4.15
N THR A 89 -5.30 4.70 -3.20
CA THR A 89 -6.66 4.18 -2.96
C THR A 89 -7.67 5.27 -2.56
N HIS A 90 -7.21 6.37 -1.94
CA HIS A 90 -8.09 7.44 -1.44
C HIS A 90 -8.19 8.62 -2.43
N LEU A 91 -7.41 8.61 -3.50
CA LEU A 91 -7.56 9.57 -4.59
C LEU A 91 -8.76 9.14 -5.43
N GLU A 92 -9.78 10.00 -5.49
CA GLU A 92 -10.87 9.79 -6.44
C GLU A 92 -10.28 9.81 -7.86
N THR A 93 -10.35 8.67 -8.55
CA THR A 93 -10.03 8.63 -9.97
C THR A 93 -11.14 9.38 -10.69
N ASN A 94 -10.90 10.64 -11.04
CA ASN A 94 -11.73 11.32 -12.02
C ASN A 94 -11.62 10.53 -13.33
N LEU A 95 -12.55 9.61 -13.58
CA LEU A 95 -12.66 8.78 -14.79
C LEU A 95 -12.93 9.60 -16.09
N ASN A 96 -12.71 10.92 -16.06
CA ASN A 96 -12.90 11.86 -17.16
C ASN A 96 -11.59 12.41 -17.76
N VAL A 97 -10.44 11.80 -17.47
CA VAL A 97 -9.18 12.14 -18.15
C VAL A 97 -8.91 11.10 -19.23
N GLY A 98 -9.55 11.25 -20.40
CA GLY A 98 -9.21 10.41 -21.56
C GLY A 98 -10.18 10.38 -22.75
N TYR A 99 -11.46 10.75 -22.59
CA TYR A 99 -12.45 10.70 -23.70
C TYR A 99 -13.08 12.06 -24.07
N ALA A 100 -12.74 13.14 -23.38
CA ALA A 100 -13.31 14.46 -23.64
C ALA A 100 -12.47 15.34 -24.59
N VAL A 101 -11.16 15.08 -24.74
CA VAL A 101 -10.27 15.96 -25.53
C VAL A 101 -10.43 15.74 -27.05
N GLU A 102 -10.86 14.56 -27.50
CA GLU A 102 -11.00 14.28 -28.95
C GLU A 102 -12.33 14.77 -29.57
N ASN A 103 -13.32 15.14 -28.75
CA ASN A 103 -14.66 15.48 -29.25
C ASN A 103 -14.92 17.00 -29.34
N GLU A 104 -14.04 17.85 -28.80
CA GLU A 104 -14.17 19.31 -28.90
C GLU A 104 -13.49 19.91 -30.15
N GLU A 105 -12.54 19.19 -30.77
CA GLU A 105 -11.87 19.68 -31.99
C GLU A 105 -12.67 19.43 -33.29
N LYS A 106 -13.83 18.76 -33.21
CA LYS A 106 -14.69 18.47 -34.38
C LYS A 106 -15.94 19.36 -34.49
N LEU A 107 -16.07 20.39 -33.65
CA LEU A 107 -17.26 21.24 -33.60
C LEU A 107 -16.98 22.74 -33.78
N ILE A 108 -15.94 23.08 -34.54
CA ILE A 108 -15.69 24.43 -35.07
C ILE A 108 -15.72 24.39 -36.59
#